data_AF-M3G143-F1
#
_entry.id   AF-M3G143-F1
#
_cell.length_a   1.000
_cell.length_b   1.000
_cell.length_c   1.000
_cell.angle_alpha   90.00
_cell.angle_beta   90.00
_cell.angle_gamma   90.00
#
_symmetry.space_group_name_H-M   'P 1'
#
loop_
_entity.id
_entity.type
_entity.pdbx_description
1 polymer ?
#
loop_
_entity_poly.entity_id
_entity_poly.type
_entity_poly.pdbx_seq_one_letter_code
_entity_poly.pdbx_strand_id
1 'polypeptide(L)'
;MMSNFILTNLNQYIADQIKSLREGHNGGKGISQTDLAKHVNKNPNTVSRWETGEYKPKPGDLYSLSKFFQVPVSSFFPEENQKNYNNIISNLKEKLPTKDIKEIINFIEFKIAARSTDTERKKLGRTRKQKSI
;
A
#
# COMPACT_ATOMS: atom_id res chain seq x y z
N MET A 1 -12.41 12.12 -6.25
CA MET A 1 -10.95 12.32 -5.99
C MET A 1 -10.36 11.30 -5.02
N MET A 2 -11.03 10.89 -3.93
CA MET A 2 -10.50 9.87 -3.01
C MET A 2 -10.36 8.45 -3.60
N SER A 3 -11.24 8.04 -4.53
CA SER A 3 -11.19 6.71 -5.15
C SER A 3 -9.88 6.47 -5.95
N ASN A 4 -9.41 7.46 -6.70
CA ASN A 4 -8.15 7.36 -7.44
C ASN A 4 -6.93 7.22 -6.52
N PHE A 5 -6.93 7.88 -5.35
CA PHE A 5 -5.82 7.77 -4.40
C PHE A 5 -5.73 6.36 -3.78
N ILE A 6 -6.88 5.76 -3.47
CA ILE A 6 -6.96 4.39 -2.93
C ILE A 6 -6.52 3.35 -3.98
N LEU A 7 -6.94 3.50 -5.23
CA LEU A 7 -6.59 2.59 -6.33
C LEU A 7 -5.10 2.63 -6.68
N THR A 8 -4.47 3.81 -6.69
CA THR A 8 -3.02 3.96 -6.90
C THR A 8 -2.23 3.27 -5.78
N ASN A 9 -2.70 3.35 -4.54
CA ASN A 9 -2.07 2.69 -3.40
C ASN A 9 -2.12 1.15 -3.53
N LEU A 10 -3.27 0.59 -3.96
CA LEU A 10 -3.40 -0.86 -4.12
C LEU A 10 -2.53 -1.41 -5.26
N ASN A 11 -2.46 -0.72 -6.39
CA ASN A 11 -1.62 -1.17 -7.49
C ASN A 11 -0.13 -1.14 -7.12
N GLN A 12 0.30 -0.08 -6.43
CA GLN A 12 1.67 0.01 -5.92
C GLN A 12 1.96 -1.09 -4.89
N TYR A 13 1.01 -1.38 -3.99
CA TYR A 13 1.15 -2.48 -3.03
C TYR A 13 1.36 -3.82 -3.75
N ILE A 14 0.54 -4.13 -4.75
CA ILE A 14 0.69 -5.37 -5.55
C ILE A 14 2.07 -5.40 -6.23
N ALA A 15 2.51 -4.29 -6.82
CA ALA A 15 3.81 -4.17 -7.46
C ALA A 15 4.96 -4.47 -6.48
N ASP A 16 4.93 -3.83 -5.30
CA ASP A 16 5.93 -4.00 -4.25
C ASP A 16 5.92 -5.43 -3.70
N GLN A 17 4.75 -6.05 -3.53
CA GLN A 17 4.64 -7.44 -3.09
C GLN A 17 5.23 -8.42 -4.11
N ILE A 18 4.95 -8.23 -5.41
CA ILE A 18 5.53 -9.08 -6.46
C ILE A 18 7.05 -8.99 -6.42
N LYS A 19 7.59 -7.77 -6.35
CA LYS A 19 9.03 -7.53 -6.26
C LYS A 19 9.64 -8.15 -5.01
N SER A 20 9.01 -7.96 -3.86
CA SER A 20 9.46 -8.50 -2.58
C SER A 20 9.50 -10.04 -2.60
N LEU A 21 8.45 -10.69 -3.11
CA LEU A 21 8.42 -12.14 -3.26
C LEU A 21 9.50 -12.64 -4.23
N ARG A 22 9.74 -11.93 -5.34
CA ARG A 22 10.80 -12.26 -6.30
C ARG A 22 12.20 -12.17 -5.67
N GLU A 23 12.48 -11.11 -4.93
CA GLU A 23 13.78 -10.86 -4.31
C GLU A 23 14.01 -11.76 -3.07
N GLY A 24 12.94 -12.12 -2.35
CA GLY A 24 12.99 -13.07 -1.23
C GLY A 24 13.02 -14.55 -1.65
N HIS A 25 12.76 -14.86 -2.92
CA HIS A 25 12.69 -16.23 -3.41
C HIS A 25 14.04 -16.97 -3.28
N ASN A 26 14.01 -18.31 -3.39
CA ASN A 26 15.21 -19.15 -3.38
C ASN A 26 16.10 -18.95 -2.13
N GLY A 27 15.47 -18.92 -0.95
CA GLY A 27 16.14 -18.71 0.34
C GLY A 27 16.74 -17.32 0.50
N GLY A 28 16.10 -16.28 -0.07
CA GLY A 28 16.57 -14.89 0.01
C GLY A 28 17.63 -14.50 -1.02
N LYS A 29 18.01 -15.42 -1.94
CA LYS A 29 18.91 -15.09 -3.06
C LYS A 29 18.19 -14.31 -4.17
N GLY A 30 16.86 -14.41 -4.20
CA GLY A 30 16.02 -13.87 -5.25
C GLY A 30 16.17 -14.60 -6.58
N ILE A 31 15.37 -14.18 -7.54
CA ILE A 31 15.46 -14.59 -8.95
C ILE A 31 15.35 -13.37 -9.86
N SER A 32 15.82 -13.49 -11.11
CA SER A 32 15.69 -12.39 -12.07
C SER A 32 14.24 -12.22 -12.55
N GLN A 33 13.90 -11.03 -13.05
CA GLN A 33 12.59 -10.80 -13.70
C GLN A 33 12.38 -11.72 -14.90
N THR A 34 13.44 -12.02 -15.64
CA THR A 34 13.43 -12.97 -16.76
C THR A 34 13.09 -14.38 -16.31
N ASP A 35 13.65 -14.83 -15.18
CA ASP A 35 13.38 -16.17 -14.66
C ASP A 35 11.96 -16.27 -14.11
N LEU A 36 11.49 -15.25 -13.38
CA LEU A 36 10.10 -15.19 -12.96
C LEU A 36 9.15 -15.27 -14.16
N ALA A 37 9.42 -14.46 -15.19
CA ALA A 37 8.61 -14.41 -16.41
C ALA A 37 8.51 -15.77 -17.10
N LYS A 38 9.61 -16.54 -17.18
CA LYS A 38 9.59 -17.92 -17.72
C LYS A 38 8.65 -18.83 -16.93
N HIS A 39 8.69 -18.77 -15.60
CA HIS A 39 7.86 -19.64 -14.76
C HIS A 39 6.36 -19.30 -14.83
N VAL A 40 6.01 -18.01 -15.00
CA VAL A 40 4.61 -17.59 -15.13
C VAL A 40 4.14 -17.43 -16.58
N ASN A 41 4.92 -17.91 -17.55
CA ASN A 41 4.65 -17.83 -18.98
C ASN A 41 4.31 -16.39 -19.46
N LYS A 42 5.17 -15.44 -19.12
CA LYS A 42 5.10 -14.03 -19.52
C LYS A 42 6.40 -13.57 -20.14
N ASN A 43 6.39 -12.37 -20.73
CA ASN A 43 7.62 -11.73 -21.14
C ASN A 43 8.28 -11.00 -19.94
N PRO A 44 9.61 -10.81 -19.93
CA PRO A 44 10.31 -10.11 -18.85
C PRO A 44 9.85 -8.65 -18.65
N ASN A 45 9.51 -7.96 -19.74
CA ASN A 45 8.98 -6.59 -19.70
C ASN A 45 7.63 -6.50 -18.98
N THR A 46 6.78 -7.52 -19.05
CA THR A 46 5.50 -7.61 -18.34
C THR A 46 5.75 -7.67 -16.84
N VAL A 47 6.69 -8.50 -16.40
CA VAL A 47 7.10 -8.58 -14.99
C VAL A 47 7.69 -7.23 -14.53
N SER A 48 8.55 -6.61 -15.35
CA SER A 48 9.09 -5.28 -15.07
C SER A 48 7.98 -4.25 -14.84
N ARG A 49 6.99 -4.19 -15.75
CA ARG A 49 5.83 -3.29 -15.65
C ARG A 49 4.90 -3.58 -14.47
N TRP A 50 4.84 -4.82 -14.03
CA TRP A 50 4.13 -5.17 -12.80
C TRP A 50 4.87 -4.64 -11.59
N GLU A 51 6.18 -4.84 -11.50
CA GLU A 51 7.00 -4.40 -10.36
C GLU A 51 7.17 -2.88 -10.26
N THR A 52 6.99 -2.14 -11.36
CA THR A 52 6.97 -0.67 -11.36
C THR A 52 5.57 -0.09 -11.12
N GLY A 53 4.53 -0.92 -11.10
CA GLY A 53 3.14 -0.47 -11.03
C GLY A 53 2.65 0.21 -12.31
N GLU A 54 3.41 0.17 -13.41
CA GLU A 54 2.94 0.70 -14.70
C GLU A 54 1.69 -0.05 -15.15
N TYR A 55 1.68 -1.38 -15.03
CA TYR A 55 0.55 -2.25 -15.35
C TYR A 55 0.10 -3.10 -14.18
N LYS A 56 -1.22 -3.28 -14.09
CA LYS A 56 -1.84 -4.17 -13.11
C LYS A 56 -1.85 -5.62 -13.64
N PRO A 57 -1.37 -6.62 -12.87
CA PRO A 57 -1.57 -8.03 -13.20
C PRO A 57 -3.06 -8.38 -13.23
N LYS A 58 -3.47 -9.24 -14.16
CA LYS A 58 -4.85 -9.76 -14.20
C LYS A 58 -5.04 -10.80 -13.08
N PRO A 59 -6.28 -11.14 -12.71
CA PRO A 59 -6.54 -12.18 -11.70
C PRO A 59 -5.85 -13.52 -12.00
N GLY A 60 -5.82 -13.96 -13.26
CA GLY A 60 -5.10 -15.17 -13.67
C GLY A 60 -3.57 -15.07 -13.53
N ASP A 61 -3.03 -13.86 -13.64
CA ASP A 61 -1.60 -13.61 -13.43
C ASP A 61 -1.26 -13.71 -11.94
N LEU A 62 -2.07 -13.09 -11.06
CA LEU A 62 -1.94 -13.21 -9.60
C LEU A 62 -2.07 -14.67 -9.14
N TYR A 63 -2.98 -15.43 -9.75
CA TYR A 63 -3.10 -16.86 -9.47
C TYR A 63 -1.82 -17.62 -9.86
N SER A 64 -1.26 -17.36 -11.03
CA SER A 64 -0.01 -18.00 -11.48
C SER A 64 1.17 -17.65 -10.57
N LEU A 65 1.29 -16.37 -10.18
CA LEU A 65 2.28 -15.90 -9.22
C LEU A 65 2.11 -16.57 -7.85
N SER A 66 0.87 -16.71 -7.36
CA SER A 66 0.58 -17.38 -6.09
C SER A 66 1.04 -18.84 -6.08
N LYS A 67 0.86 -19.56 -7.20
CA LYS A 67 1.30 -20.94 -7.36
C LYS A 67 2.82 -21.04 -7.41
N PHE A 68 3.46 -20.13 -8.13
CA PHE A 68 4.92 -20.09 -8.22
C PHE A 68 5.57 -19.80 -6.86
N PHE A 69 5.12 -18.77 -6.15
CA PHE A 69 5.67 -18.36 -4.86
C PHE A 69 5.15 -19.18 -3.68
N GLN A 70 4.18 -20.07 -3.88
CA GLN A 70 3.54 -20.88 -2.84
C GLN A 70 2.92 -20.04 -1.71
N VAL A 71 2.32 -18.91 -2.07
CA VAL A 71 1.60 -18.03 -1.15
C VAL A 71 0.12 -17.98 -1.50
N PRO A 72 -0.78 -17.68 -0.54
CA PRO A 72 -2.17 -17.38 -0.85
C PRO A 72 -2.30 -16.22 -1.84
N VAL A 73 -3.30 -16.26 -2.73
CA VAL A 73 -3.59 -15.12 -3.64
C VAL A 73 -3.91 -13.84 -2.85
N SER A 74 -4.48 -13.98 -1.65
CA SER A 74 -4.75 -12.85 -0.76
C SER A 74 -3.49 -12.10 -0.31
N SER A 75 -2.30 -12.73 -0.35
CA SER A 75 -1.04 -12.10 0.03
C SER A 75 -0.62 -10.95 -0.90
N PHE A 76 -1.17 -10.88 -2.11
CA PHE A 76 -0.95 -9.74 -3.02
C PHE A 76 -1.79 -8.51 -2.65
N PHE A 77 -2.72 -8.64 -1.70
CA PHE A 77 -3.58 -7.57 -1.23
C PHE A 77 -3.20 -7.21 0.20
N PRO A 78 -3.27 -5.93 0.58
CA PRO A 78 -3.02 -5.54 1.96
C PRO A 78 -4.02 -6.27 2.84
N GLU A 79 -3.56 -6.86 3.94
CA GLU A 79 -4.47 -7.43 4.93
C GLU A 79 -5.50 -6.37 5.31
N GLU A 80 -6.77 -6.75 5.35
CA GLU A 80 -7.83 -5.92 5.91
C GLU A 80 -7.68 -5.86 7.45
N ASN A 81 -6.54 -5.35 7.94
CA ASN A 81 -6.45 -4.76 9.27
C ASN A 81 -7.08 -3.36 9.25
N GLN A 82 -8.16 -3.18 8.50
CA GLN A 82 -9.07 -2.09 8.75
C GLN A 82 -9.81 -2.47 10.03
N LYS A 83 -9.42 -1.87 11.16
CA LYS A 83 -10.43 -1.54 12.17
C LYS A 83 -11.60 -0.97 11.37
N ASN A 84 -12.70 -1.73 11.28
CA ASN A 84 -13.71 -1.49 10.27
C ASN A 84 -14.53 -0.25 10.69
N TYR A 85 -13.94 0.92 10.50
CA TYR A 85 -14.50 2.19 10.91
C TYR A 85 -15.76 2.51 10.12
N ASN A 86 -15.94 1.95 8.92
CA ASN A 86 -17.17 2.10 8.14
C ASN A 86 -18.36 1.45 8.85
N ASN A 87 -18.16 0.26 9.43
CA ASN A 87 -19.16 -0.38 10.28
C ASN A 87 -19.39 0.39 11.59
N ILE A 88 -18.36 1.02 12.14
CA ILE A 88 -18.50 1.86 13.34
C ILE A 88 -19.29 3.13 13.02
N ILE A 89 -18.95 3.85 11.94
CA ILE A 89 -19.62 5.12 11.56
C ILE A 89 -21.09 4.89 11.17
N SER A 90 -21.40 3.80 10.47
CA SER A 90 -22.79 3.42 10.18
C SER A 90 -23.57 3.16 11.47
N ASN A 91 -23.03 2.33 12.37
CA ASN A 91 -23.62 2.09 13.69
C ASN A 91 -23.76 3.37 14.55
N LEU A 92 -22.80 4.29 14.49
CA LEU A 92 -22.84 5.55 15.25
C LEU A 92 -23.96 6.46 14.74
N LYS A 93 -24.20 6.51 13.43
CA LYS A 93 -25.28 7.32 12.84
C LYS A 93 -26.67 6.85 13.24
N GLU A 94 -26.84 5.54 13.44
CA GLU A 94 -28.12 4.96 13.88
C GLU A 94 -28.37 5.17 15.38
N LYS A 95 -27.30 5.24 16.19
CA LYS A 95 -27.39 5.24 17.65
C LYS A 95 -27.16 6.59 18.31
N LEU A 96 -26.65 7.58 17.59
CA LEU A 96 -26.29 8.88 18.16
C LEU A 96 -27.04 10.04 17.49
N PRO A 97 -27.43 11.06 18.28
CA PRO A 97 -27.90 12.34 17.76
C PRO A 97 -26.88 13.01 16.84
N THR A 98 -27.39 13.83 15.91
CA THR A 98 -26.57 14.60 14.95
C THR A 98 -25.55 15.53 15.61
N LYS A 99 -25.86 16.05 16.81
CA LYS A 99 -24.96 16.88 17.61
C LYS A 99 -23.68 16.12 17.99
N ASP A 100 -23.82 14.90 18.51
CA ASP A 100 -22.70 14.11 19.00
C ASP A 100 -21.80 13.66 17.84
N ILE A 101 -22.41 13.34 16.69
CA ILE A 101 -21.69 13.04 15.44
C ILE A 101 -20.84 14.25 15.01
N LYS A 102 -21.39 15.47 15.12
CA LYS A 102 -20.67 16.70 14.77
C LYS A 102 -19.49 16.96 15.70
N GLU A 103 -19.64 16.71 17.00
CA GLU A 103 -18.53 16.82 17.96
C GLU A 103 -17.40 15.82 17.64
N ILE A 104 -17.75 14.58 17.28
CA ILE A 104 -16.78 13.57 16.87
C ILE A 104 -16.03 14.00 15.59
N ILE A 105 -16.74 14.52 14.59
CA ILE A 105 -16.12 15.04 13.35
C ILE A 105 -15.14 16.17 13.67
N ASN A 106 -15.55 17.16 14.45
CA ASN A 106 -14.70 18.28 14.84
C ASN A 106 -13.43 17.80 15.58
N PHE A 107 -13.56 16.77 16.43
CA PHE A 107 -12.41 16.19 17.12
C PHE A 107 -11.45 15.48 16.16
N ILE A 108 -11.96 14.77 15.16
CA ILE A 108 -11.13 14.12 14.13
C ILE A 108 -10.38 15.18 13.32
N GLU A 109 -11.06 16.23 12.88
CA GLU A 109 -10.46 17.34 12.14
C GLU A 109 -9.35 18.02 12.95
N PHE A 110 -9.59 18.27 14.24
CA PHE A 110 -8.57 18.77 15.16
C PHE A 110 -7.34 17.85 15.23
N LYS A 111 -7.54 16.53 15.36
CA LYS A 111 -6.43 15.56 15.42
C LYS A 111 -5.64 15.49 14.12
N ILE A 112 -6.30 15.64 12.97
CA ILE A 112 -5.64 15.71 11.66
C ILE A 112 -4.77 16.97 11.60
N ALA A 113 -5.33 18.14 11.90
CA ALA A 113 -4.62 19.41 11.87
C ALA A 113 -3.43 19.45 12.85
N ALA A 114 -3.59 18.92 14.06
CA ALA A 114 -2.52 18.82 15.05
C ALA A 114 -1.35 17.94 14.57
N ARG A 115 -1.60 16.92 13.76
CA ARG A 115 -0.54 16.07 13.17
C ARG A 115 0.17 16.74 12.00
N SER A 116 -0.57 17.46 11.14
CA SER A 116 -0.01 18.20 10.01
C SER A 116 1.00 19.26 10.46
N THR A 117 0.67 20.00 11.52
CA THR A 117 1.55 21.03 12.09
C THR A 117 2.79 20.44 12.78
N ASP A 118 2.68 19.27 13.41
CA ASP A 118 3.80 18.58 14.05
C ASP A 118 4.78 17.99 13.01
N THR A 119 4.28 17.55 11.85
CA THR A 119 5.14 17.13 10.71
C THR A 119 5.87 18.28 10.03
N GLU A 120 5.28 19.48 9.96
CA GLU A 120 5.95 20.66 9.42
C GLU A 120 7.05 21.18 10.36
N ARG A 121 6.82 21.18 11.67
CA ARG A 121 7.83 21.55 12.68
C ARG A 121 9.05 20.64 12.66
N LYS A 122 8.89 19.34 12.39
CA LYS A 122 10.02 18.39 12.29
C LYS A 122 10.89 18.58 11.05
N LYS A 123 10.36 19.13 9.94
CA LYS A 123 11.12 19.35 8.69
C LYS A 123 12.07 20.57 8.74
N LEU A 124 11.86 21.53 9.64
CA LEU A 124 12.70 22.75 9.75
C LEU A 124 13.97 22.58 10.61
N GLY A 125 14.30 21.38 11.08
CA GLY A 125 15.44 21.12 11.97
C GLY A 125 16.79 20.91 11.27
N ARG A 126 17.60 21.97 11.18
CA ARG A 126 19.08 22.04 11.03
C ARG A 126 19.74 21.44 9.77
N THR A 127 20.02 22.29 8.76
CA THR A 127 21.22 22.14 7.92
C THR A 127 22.46 22.49 8.74
N ARG A 128 23.27 21.48 9.07
CA ARG A 128 24.60 21.67 9.68
C ARG A 128 25.54 22.20 8.58
N LYS A 129 25.84 23.51 8.59
CA LYS A 129 26.85 24.11 7.71
C LYS A 129 28.18 23.40 7.97
N GLN A 130 28.64 22.59 7.03
CA GLN A 130 29.94 21.94 7.08
C GLN A 130 31.00 23.03 6.89
N LYS A 131 31.80 23.28 7.91
CA LYS A 131 32.90 24.25 7.89
C LYS A 131 34.04 23.59 7.10
N SER A 132 34.22 23.97 5.84
CA SER A 132 35.40 23.60 5.06
C SER A 132 36.61 24.36 5.59
N ILE A 133 37.67 23.61 5.88
CA ILE A 133 39.02 24.08 6.20
C ILE A 133 39.65 24.69 4.95
#